data_AF-A0A0G0ZZ84-F1
#
_entry.id   AF-A0A0G0ZZ84-F1
#
_cell.length_a   1.000
_cell.length_b   1.000
_cell.length_c   1.000
_cell.angle_alpha   90.00
_cell.angle_beta   90.00
_cell.angle_gamma   90.00
#
_symmetry.space_group_name_H-M   'P 1'
#
loop_
_entity.id
_entity.type
_entity.pdbx_description
1 polymer ?
#
loop_
_entity_poly.entity_id
_entity_poly.type
_entity_poly.pdbx_seq_one_letter_code
_entity_poly.pdbx_strand_id
1 'polypeptide(L)'
;MLDIKFIRQNPELIKQAVQKKHVDFDVNRLIAVDARRRELLESSESLKFEQNKRSKGPQSPKDLEELKAIKGKIKVLETELETVQKTFNELMLLVPNVPDESVPEGKSDADNKEIKTWGKLPKFNFTPKDHIELMKELDLVDVERGAKVSGFRGYFLKNEAVILSFALWQLAMEQLLKKGFQPLIAPAIAKEFNFIGTGWLPQGKDEVYKVGEDGFLIGYHP
;
A
#
# COMPACT_ATOMS: atom_id res chain seq x y z
N MET A 1 -3.05 7.98 -2.44
CA MET A 1 -4.07 7.64 -3.47
C MET A 1 -4.29 8.84 -4.36
N LEU A 2 -4.58 8.63 -5.64
CA LEU A 2 -4.97 9.70 -6.56
C LEU A 2 -6.40 10.21 -6.24
N ASP A 3 -6.69 11.47 -6.57
CA ASP A 3 -8.03 12.02 -6.46
C ASP A 3 -8.96 11.39 -7.51
N ILE A 4 -10.15 10.95 -7.11
CA ILE A 4 -11.17 10.42 -8.02
C ILE A 4 -11.58 11.42 -9.10
N LYS A 5 -11.53 12.74 -8.82
CA LYS A 5 -11.77 13.77 -9.83
C LYS A 5 -10.72 13.71 -10.94
N PHE A 6 -9.45 13.56 -10.57
CA PHE A 6 -8.35 13.44 -11.52
C PHE A 6 -8.48 12.19 -12.38
N ILE A 7 -8.81 11.05 -11.77
CA ILE A 7 -9.01 9.76 -12.48
C ILE A 7 -10.13 9.89 -13.53
N ARG A 8 -11.26 10.52 -13.18
CA ARG A 8 -12.38 10.71 -14.12
C ARG A 8 -12.05 11.66 -15.26
N GLN A 9 -11.24 12.69 -15.01
CA GLN A 9 -10.84 13.64 -16.03
C GLN A 9 -9.74 13.07 -16.95
N ASN A 10 -8.92 12.14 -16.44
CA ASN A 10 -7.76 11.61 -17.14
C ASN A 10 -7.73 10.06 -17.14
N PRO A 11 -8.81 9.38 -17.59
CA PRO A 11 -8.89 7.92 -17.51
C PRO A 11 -7.82 7.23 -18.36
N GLU A 12 -7.48 7.79 -19.53
CA GLU A 12 -6.47 7.24 -20.43
C GLU A 12 -5.06 7.29 -19.83
N LEU A 13 -4.75 8.34 -19.07
CA LEU A 13 -3.46 8.45 -18.37
C LEU A 13 -3.32 7.34 -17.31
N ILE A 14 -4.39 7.03 -16.59
CA ILE A 14 -4.38 5.92 -15.62
C ILE A 14 -4.23 4.58 -16.33
N LYS A 15 -4.91 4.38 -17.47
CA LYS A 15 -4.75 3.14 -18.27
C LYS A 15 -3.31 2.96 -18.76
N GLN A 16 -2.67 4.03 -19.21
CA GLN A 16 -1.25 4.00 -19.59
C GLN A 16 -0.35 3.67 -18.40
N ALA A 17 -0.62 4.26 -17.22
CA ALA A 17 0.12 3.94 -16.00
C ALA A 17 -0.05 2.47 -15.59
N VAL A 18 -1.25 1.92 -15.72
CA VAL A 18 -1.55 0.50 -15.47
C VAL A 18 -0.74 -0.40 -16.39
N GLN A 19 -0.71 -0.08 -17.69
CA GLN A 19 0.07 -0.83 -18.68
C GLN A 19 1.59 -0.72 -18.42
N LYS A 20 2.09 0.50 -18.19
CA LYS A 20 3.53 0.74 -17.94
C LYS A 20 4.03 0.05 -16.68
N LYS A 21 3.17 -0.10 -15.66
CA LYS A 21 3.48 -0.79 -14.41
C LYS A 21 3.16 -2.29 -14.43
N HIS A 22 2.58 -2.80 -15.52
CA HIS A 22 2.16 -4.19 -15.65
C HIS A 22 1.27 -4.67 -14.49
N VAL A 23 0.37 -3.79 -14.02
CA VAL A 23 -0.57 -4.12 -12.95
C VAL A 23 -1.92 -4.52 -13.52
N ASP A 24 -2.57 -5.49 -12.88
CA ASP A 24 -3.93 -5.89 -13.24
C ASP A 24 -4.95 -4.96 -12.52
N PHE A 25 -5.35 -3.88 -13.19
CA PHE A 25 -6.31 -2.92 -12.67
C PHE A 25 -7.27 -2.40 -13.74
N ASP A 26 -8.57 -2.58 -13.51
CA ASP A 26 -9.61 -2.11 -14.43
C ASP A 26 -10.09 -0.69 -14.07
N VAL A 27 -9.56 0.28 -14.81
CA VAL A 27 -9.93 1.70 -14.70
C VAL A 27 -11.40 1.93 -15.05
N ASN A 28 -11.96 1.20 -16.03
CA ASN A 28 -13.35 1.37 -16.45
C ASN A 28 -14.30 0.89 -15.36
N ARG A 29 -13.96 -0.21 -14.69
CA ARG A 29 -14.72 -0.71 -13.53
C ARG A 29 -14.76 0.31 -12.40
N LEU A 30 -13.63 0.94 -12.06
CA LEU A 30 -13.62 2.00 -11.03
C LEU A 30 -14.54 3.17 -11.42
N ILE A 31 -14.50 3.61 -12.67
CA ILE A 31 -15.33 4.72 -13.16
C ILE A 31 -16.82 4.34 -13.13
N ALA A 32 -17.18 3.12 -13.50
CA ALA A 32 -18.55 2.62 -13.45
C ALA A 32 -19.06 2.56 -12.00
N VAL A 33 -18.24 2.07 -11.07
CA VAL A 33 -18.56 2.01 -9.65
C VAL A 33 -18.74 3.43 -9.07
N ASP A 34 -17.88 4.39 -9.43
CA ASP A 34 -18.05 5.79 -9.01
C ASP A 34 -19.32 6.42 -9.61
N ALA A 35 -19.64 6.13 -10.87
CA ALA A 35 -20.87 6.61 -11.50
C ALA A 35 -22.11 6.12 -10.75
N ARG A 36 -22.18 4.81 -10.47
CA ARG A 36 -23.28 4.22 -9.68
C ARG A 36 -23.36 4.81 -8.28
N ARG A 37 -22.22 5.00 -7.63
CA ARG A 37 -22.13 5.61 -6.29
C ARG A 37 -22.75 7.00 -6.27
N ARG A 38 -22.43 7.84 -7.26
CA ARG A 38 -22.98 9.20 -7.37
C ARG A 38 -24.48 9.20 -7.64
N GLU A 39 -24.95 8.32 -8.52
CA GLU A 39 -26.38 8.16 -8.82
C GLU A 39 -27.17 7.75 -7.57
N LEU A 40 -26.65 6.80 -6.78
CA LEU A 40 -27.27 6.36 -5.53
C LEU A 40 -27.29 7.45 -4.47
N LEU A 41 -26.22 8.25 -4.36
CA LEU A 41 -26.17 9.41 -3.46
C LEU A 41 -27.24 10.44 -3.82
N GLU A 42 -27.30 10.83 -5.10
CA GLU A 42 -28.29 11.80 -5.60
C GLU A 42 -29.73 11.30 -5.43
N SER A 43 -29.98 10.02 -5.70
CA SER A 43 -31.29 9.38 -5.51
C SER A 43 -31.70 9.30 -4.04
N SER A 44 -30.75 9.00 -3.15
CA SER A 44 -30.98 8.96 -1.70
C SER A 44 -31.29 10.35 -1.15
N GLU A 45 -30.54 11.37 -1.55
CA GLU A 45 -30.80 12.76 -1.17
C GLU A 45 -32.16 13.26 -1.67
N SER A 46 -32.51 12.94 -2.91
CA SER A 46 -33.81 13.28 -3.50
C SER A 46 -34.98 12.67 -2.72
N LEU A 47 -34.89 11.38 -2.39
CA LEU A 47 -35.93 10.70 -1.60
C LEU A 47 -36.01 11.19 -0.15
N LYS A 48 -34.87 11.52 0.47
CA LYS A 48 -34.84 12.15 1.81
C LYS A 48 -35.48 13.53 1.78
N PHE A 49 -35.25 14.31 0.72
CA PHE A 49 -35.92 15.58 0.52
C PHE A 49 -37.44 15.40 0.34
N GLU A 50 -37.89 14.45 -0.49
CA GLU A 50 -39.31 14.14 -0.66
C GLU A 50 -39.97 13.68 0.65
N GLN A 51 -39.29 12.82 1.41
CA GLN A 51 -39.75 12.37 2.73
C GLN A 51 -39.94 13.56 3.67
N ASN A 52 -38.97 14.46 3.75
CA ASN A 52 -39.01 15.65 4.62
C ASN A 52 -40.07 16.67 4.17
N LYS A 53 -40.35 16.76 2.88
CA LYS A 53 -41.40 17.63 2.34
C LYS A 53 -42.79 17.09 2.69
N ARG A 54 -42.98 15.78 2.55
CA ARG A 54 -44.27 15.10 2.81
C ARG A 54 -44.54 14.85 4.29
N SER A 55 -43.50 14.85 5.13
CA SER A 55 -43.67 14.74 6.58
C SER A 55 -44.16 16.04 7.24
N LYS A 56 -44.16 17.17 6.52
CA LYS A 56 -44.67 18.47 7.01
C LYS A 56 -46.15 18.65 6.63
N GLY A 57 -47.02 18.72 7.65
CA GLY A 57 -48.46 18.99 7.51
C GLY A 57 -49.36 17.87 8.04
N PRO A 58 -50.70 18.05 8.02
CA PRO A 58 -51.64 17.01 8.40
C PRO A 58 -51.59 15.84 7.39
N GLN A 59 -51.37 14.63 7.88
CA GLN A 59 -51.18 13.43 7.06
C GLN A 59 -52.48 12.63 6.97
N SER A 60 -52.92 12.32 5.75
CA SER A 60 -53.98 11.35 5.52
C SER A 60 -53.45 9.90 5.67
N PRO A 61 -54.32 8.90 5.83
CA PRO A 61 -53.92 7.49 5.80
C PRO A 61 -53.14 7.09 4.53
N LYS A 62 -53.43 7.74 3.39
CA LYS A 62 -52.74 7.53 2.13
C LYS A 62 -51.31 8.12 2.14
N ASP A 63 -51.13 9.27 2.78
CA ASP A 63 -49.80 9.89 2.95
C ASP A 63 -48.90 9.03 3.85
N LEU A 64 -49.48 8.35 4.85
CA LEU A 64 -48.77 7.41 5.71
C LEU A 64 -48.27 6.16 4.95
N GLU A 65 -49.04 5.65 3.99
CA GLU A 65 -48.60 4.54 3.13
C GLU A 65 -47.49 4.96 2.17
N GLU A 66 -47.62 6.15 1.54
CA GLU A 66 -46.59 6.68 0.65
C GLU A 66 -45.29 7.00 1.39
N LEU A 67 -45.35 7.51 2.63
CA LEU A 67 -44.18 7.70 3.49
C LEU A 67 -43.51 6.39 3.88
N LYS A 68 -44.29 5.33 4.15
CA LYS A 68 -43.74 3.98 4.39
C LYS A 68 -43.03 3.43 3.15
N ALA A 69 -43.62 3.63 1.97
CA ALA A 69 -43.01 3.23 0.70
C ALA A 69 -41.69 3.97 0.44
N ILE A 70 -41.64 5.29 0.66
CA ILE A 70 -40.42 6.10 0.53
C ILE A 70 -39.36 5.62 1.53
N LYS A 71 -39.73 5.36 2.79
CA LYS A 71 -38.80 4.84 3.80
C LYS A 71 -38.23 3.47 3.41
N GLY A 72 -39.05 2.61 2.80
CA GLY A 72 -38.60 1.33 2.24
C GLY A 72 -37.59 1.50 1.11
N LYS A 73 -37.86 2.41 0.16
CA LYS A 73 -36.92 2.73 -0.94
C LYS A 73 -35.60 3.31 -0.45
N ILE A 74 -35.63 4.22 0.53
CA ILE A 74 -34.42 4.78 1.14
C ILE A 74 -33.57 3.67 1.75
N LYS A 75 -34.17 2.75 2.51
CA LYS A 75 -33.45 1.64 3.14
C LYS A 75 -32.75 0.76 2.09
N VAL A 76 -33.43 0.44 0.99
CA VAL A 76 -32.85 -0.35 -0.11
C VAL A 76 -31.66 0.38 -0.74
N LEU A 77 -31.81 1.68 -1.03
CA LEU A 77 -30.73 2.49 -1.60
C LEU A 77 -29.54 2.65 -0.65
N GLU A 78 -29.78 2.77 0.66
CA GLU A 78 -28.70 2.85 1.66
C GLU A 78 -27.89 1.55 1.71
N THR A 79 -28.55 0.38 1.69
CA THR A 79 -27.85 -0.92 1.62
C THR A 79 -27.06 -1.08 0.31
N GLU A 80 -27.62 -0.64 -0.81
CA GLU A 80 -26.91 -0.68 -2.09
C GLU A 80 -25.70 0.28 -2.08
N LEU A 81 -25.87 1.49 -1.55
CA LEU A 81 -24.82 2.49 -1.43
C LEU A 81 -23.68 2.00 -0.54
N GLU A 82 -23.95 1.34 0.58
CA GLU A 82 -22.92 0.74 1.43
C GLU A 82 -22.07 -0.27 0.67
N THR A 83 -22.72 -1.14 -0.12
CA THR A 83 -22.05 -2.16 -0.92
C THR A 83 -21.17 -1.52 -2.00
N VAL A 84 -21.72 -0.55 -2.74
CA VAL A 84 -21.00 0.17 -3.80
C VAL A 84 -19.84 1.00 -3.22
N GLN A 85 -20.04 1.64 -2.07
CA GLN A 85 -19.01 2.42 -1.39
C GLN A 85 -17.86 1.55 -0.90
N LYS A 86 -18.14 0.33 -0.42
CA LYS A 86 -17.11 -0.63 -0.04
C LYS A 86 -16.26 -1.02 -1.25
N THR A 87 -16.89 -1.43 -2.35
CA THR A 87 -16.18 -1.78 -3.59
C THR A 87 -15.40 -0.59 -4.16
N PHE A 88 -15.96 0.63 -4.07
CA PHE A 88 -15.26 1.84 -4.46
C PHE A 88 -13.97 2.05 -3.65
N ASN A 89 -14.04 1.92 -2.32
CA ASN A 89 -12.89 2.09 -1.44
C ASN A 89 -11.81 1.04 -1.73
N GLU A 90 -12.20 -0.21 -1.93
CA GLU A 90 -11.28 -1.30 -2.29
C GLU A 90 -10.57 -1.01 -3.62
N LEU A 91 -11.30 -0.60 -4.67
CA LEU A 91 -10.72 -0.27 -5.96
C LEU A 91 -9.81 0.97 -5.88
N MET A 92 -10.17 1.98 -5.10
CA MET A 92 -9.36 3.19 -4.91
C MET A 92 -7.99 2.92 -4.29
N LEU A 93 -7.89 1.91 -3.42
CA LEU A 93 -6.62 1.47 -2.83
C LEU A 93 -5.71 0.74 -3.85
N LEU A 94 -6.30 0.18 -4.91
CA LEU A 94 -5.57 -0.54 -5.95
C LEU A 94 -5.08 0.35 -7.09
N VAL A 95 -5.51 1.61 -7.14
CA VAL A 95 -5.12 2.54 -8.21
C VAL A 95 -3.61 2.78 -8.14
N PRO A 96 -2.84 2.47 -9.20
CA PRO A 96 -1.41 2.75 -9.22
C PRO A 96 -1.15 4.25 -9.34
N ASN A 97 -0.06 4.73 -8.73
CA ASN A 97 0.46 6.07 -9.03
C ASN A 97 0.89 6.16 -10.50
N VAL A 98 0.66 7.32 -11.12
CA VAL A 98 1.14 7.59 -12.49
C VAL A 98 2.67 7.73 -12.45
N PRO A 99 3.44 6.90 -13.20
CA PRO A 99 4.88 7.10 -13.33
C PRO A 99 5.20 8.47 -13.91
N ASP A 100 6.30 9.08 -13.47
CA ASP A 100 6.82 10.28 -14.12
C ASP A 100 7.22 10.01 -15.58
N GLU A 101 7.14 11.03 -16.43
CA GLU A 101 7.49 10.93 -17.85
C GLU A 101 8.96 10.52 -18.06
N SER A 102 9.84 10.86 -17.13
CA SER A 102 11.26 10.48 -17.15
C SER A 102 11.51 8.99 -16.88
N VAL A 103 10.53 8.26 -16.34
CA VAL A 103 10.68 6.84 -16.02
C VAL A 103 10.74 6.04 -17.33
N PRO A 104 11.81 5.28 -17.61
CA PRO A 104 11.88 4.48 -18.81
C PRO A 104 10.79 3.40 -18.82
N GLU A 105 10.34 3.01 -20.00
CA GLU A 105 9.56 1.78 -20.15
C GLU A 105 10.48 0.57 -19.98
N GLY A 106 9.96 -0.46 -19.31
CA GLY A 106 10.67 -1.71 -19.06
C GLY A 106 9.70 -2.82 -18.69
N LYS A 107 10.09 -4.06 -18.96
CA LYS A 107 9.38 -5.28 -18.59
C LYS A 107 9.99 -5.93 -17.35
N SER A 108 11.29 -5.77 -17.16
CA SER A 108 11.98 -6.27 -15.97
C SER A 108 13.11 -5.34 -15.53
N ASP A 109 13.76 -5.73 -14.44
CA ASP A 109 15.01 -5.16 -13.94
C ASP A 109 16.14 -5.07 -14.98
N ALA A 110 16.12 -5.92 -16.02
CA ALA A 110 17.07 -5.89 -17.13
C ALA A 110 16.96 -4.62 -18.00
N ASP A 111 15.80 -3.97 -18.00
CA ASP A 111 15.56 -2.73 -18.75
C ASP A 111 15.93 -1.47 -17.93
N ASN A 112 16.39 -1.64 -16.69
CA ASN A 112 16.85 -0.53 -15.86
C ASN A 112 18.07 0.14 -16.48
N LYS A 113 18.03 1.47 -16.57
CA LYS A 113 19.14 2.27 -17.10
C LYS A 113 20.08 2.71 -15.98
N GLU A 114 21.35 2.39 -16.13
CA GLU A 114 22.40 2.89 -15.24
C GLU A 114 22.59 4.40 -15.47
N ILE A 115 22.41 5.20 -14.41
CA ILE A 115 22.54 6.67 -14.49
C ILE A 115 23.96 7.12 -14.15
N LYS A 116 24.64 6.44 -13.22
CA LYS A 116 25.97 6.81 -12.75
C LYS A 116 26.66 5.63 -12.10
N THR A 117 27.96 5.50 -12.37
CA THR A 117 28.89 4.66 -11.61
C THR A 117 29.83 5.52 -10.77
N TRP A 118 30.31 4.96 -9.67
CA TRP A 118 31.29 5.63 -8.82
C TRP A 118 32.30 4.64 -8.26
N GLY A 119 33.57 5.06 -8.21
CA GLY A 119 34.68 4.20 -7.79
C GLY A 119 35.18 3.28 -8.92
N LYS A 120 36.07 2.37 -8.56
CA LYS A 120 36.59 1.33 -9.47
C LYS A 120 36.35 -0.03 -8.82
N LEU A 121 35.82 -0.98 -9.58
CA LEU A 121 35.67 -2.35 -9.11
C LEU A 121 37.05 -2.94 -8.80
N PRO A 122 37.24 -3.57 -7.63
CA PRO A 122 38.52 -4.18 -7.28
C PRO A 122 38.84 -5.33 -8.24
N LYS A 123 40.11 -5.42 -8.63
CA LYS A 123 40.64 -6.56 -9.38
C LYS A 123 41.38 -7.48 -8.41
N PHE A 124 40.90 -8.70 -8.27
CA PHE A 124 41.52 -9.71 -7.43
C PHE A 124 42.48 -10.57 -8.27
N ASN A 125 43.62 -10.93 -7.69
CA ASN A 125 44.55 -11.92 -8.23
C ASN A 125 44.25 -13.34 -7.72
N PHE A 126 43.09 -13.52 -7.08
CA PHE A 126 42.56 -14.79 -6.57
C PHE A 126 41.07 -14.87 -6.89
N THR A 127 40.48 -16.06 -6.82
CA THR A 127 39.03 -16.25 -6.94
C THR A 127 38.35 -15.69 -5.69
N PRO A 128 37.57 -14.60 -5.78
CA PRO A 128 36.90 -14.06 -4.61
C PRO A 128 35.84 -15.06 -4.11
N LYS A 129 35.83 -15.28 -2.79
CA LYS A 129 34.79 -16.03 -2.11
C LYS A 129 33.56 -15.15 -1.92
N ASP A 130 32.38 -15.75 -1.87
CA ASP A 130 31.18 -15.00 -1.53
C ASP A 130 31.16 -14.63 -0.03
N HIS A 131 30.22 -13.76 0.34
CA HIS A 131 30.13 -13.27 1.71
C HIS A 131 29.78 -14.38 2.72
N ILE A 132 29.01 -15.40 2.34
CA ILE A 132 28.62 -16.51 3.23
C ILE A 132 29.82 -17.42 3.47
N GLU A 133 30.56 -17.76 2.41
CA GLU A 133 31.79 -18.56 2.50
C GLU A 133 32.81 -17.90 3.42
N LEU A 134 33.09 -16.60 3.20
CA LEU A 134 34.00 -15.83 4.03
C LEU A 134 33.55 -15.80 5.50
N MET A 135 32.26 -15.53 5.74
CA MET A 135 31.74 -15.45 7.10
C MET A 135 31.76 -16.81 7.81
N LYS A 136 31.57 -17.93 7.09
CA LYS A 136 31.67 -19.27 7.68
C LYS A 136 33.11 -19.61 8.06
N GLU A 137 34.07 -19.35 7.17
CA GLU A 137 35.48 -19.64 7.43
C GLU A 137 36.05 -18.83 8.60
N LEU A 138 35.56 -17.61 8.78
CA LEU A 138 35.96 -16.71 9.87
C LEU A 138 35.10 -16.88 11.14
N ASP A 139 34.20 -17.87 11.18
CA ASP A 139 33.27 -18.10 12.30
C ASP A 139 32.34 -16.91 12.64
N LEU A 140 32.01 -16.09 11.63
CA LEU A 140 31.23 -14.86 11.75
C LEU A 140 29.73 -15.05 11.54
N VAL A 141 29.29 -16.21 11.04
CA VAL A 141 27.88 -16.53 10.84
C VAL A 141 27.58 -17.99 11.18
N ASP A 142 26.39 -18.24 11.72
CA ASP A 142 25.84 -19.58 11.91
C ASP A 142 24.45 -19.66 11.28
N VAL A 143 24.43 -20.09 10.01
CA VAL A 143 23.21 -20.25 9.22
C VAL A 143 22.46 -21.52 9.61
N GLU A 144 23.16 -22.57 10.05
CA GLU A 144 22.54 -23.85 10.41
C GLU A 144 21.71 -23.72 11.68
N ARG A 145 22.28 -23.13 12.74
CA ARG A 145 21.54 -22.84 13.97
C ARG A 145 20.46 -21.80 13.72
N GLY A 146 20.71 -20.80 12.88
CA GLY A 146 19.71 -19.81 12.50
C GLY A 146 18.50 -20.45 11.81
N ALA A 147 18.73 -21.36 10.86
CA ALA A 147 17.68 -22.11 10.20
C ALA A 147 16.92 -23.04 11.17
N LYS A 148 17.62 -23.65 12.14
CA LYS A 148 16.98 -24.45 13.20
C LYS A 148 16.05 -23.63 14.10
N VAL A 149 16.38 -22.36 14.36
CA VAL A 149 15.62 -21.50 15.27
C VAL A 149 14.50 -20.76 14.55
N SER A 150 14.77 -20.20 13.37
CA SER A 150 13.85 -19.28 12.67
C SER A 150 13.36 -19.80 11.32
N GLY A 151 13.82 -20.96 10.85
CA GLY A 151 13.51 -21.49 9.53
C GLY A 151 14.31 -20.85 8.40
N PHE A 152 13.84 -21.03 7.17
CA PHE A 152 14.50 -20.51 5.97
C PHE A 152 14.77 -18.99 6.08
N ARG A 153 15.98 -18.55 5.71
CA ARG A 153 16.55 -17.18 5.87
C ARG A 153 16.93 -16.76 7.29
N GLY A 154 16.81 -17.63 8.30
CA GLY A 154 17.35 -17.38 9.62
C GLY A 154 18.87 -17.60 9.71
N TYR A 155 19.59 -16.71 10.39
CA TYR A 155 21.02 -16.84 10.67
C TYR A 155 21.37 -16.16 12.01
N PHE A 156 22.41 -16.65 12.68
CA PHE A 156 23.06 -15.91 13.75
C PHE A 156 24.29 -15.19 13.22
N LEU A 157 24.41 -13.90 13.51
CA LEU A 157 25.64 -13.15 13.31
C LEU A 157 26.56 -13.35 14.53
N LYS A 158 27.86 -13.49 14.31
CA LYS A 158 28.83 -13.83 15.36
C LYS A 158 30.05 -12.92 15.39
N ASN A 159 30.71 -12.91 16.55
CA ASN A 159 32.04 -12.34 16.78
C ASN A 159 32.20 -10.91 16.18
N GLU A 160 33.27 -10.68 15.42
CA GLU A 160 33.61 -9.38 14.83
C GLU A 160 32.52 -8.86 13.88
N ALA A 161 31.71 -9.73 13.27
CA ALA A 161 30.66 -9.29 12.37
C ALA A 161 29.50 -8.60 13.12
N VAL A 162 29.24 -8.99 14.38
CA VAL A 162 28.28 -8.28 15.24
C VAL A 162 28.76 -6.86 15.51
N ILE A 163 30.04 -6.72 15.88
CA ILE A 163 30.66 -5.42 16.14
C ILE A 163 30.64 -4.56 14.87
N LEU A 164 30.99 -5.15 13.72
CA LEU A 164 30.97 -4.47 12.43
C LEU A 164 29.56 -4.01 12.05
N SER A 165 28.53 -4.83 12.29
CA SER A 165 27.14 -4.45 12.04
C SER A 165 26.74 -3.20 12.83
N PHE A 166 27.05 -3.14 14.12
CA PHE A 166 26.77 -1.95 14.93
C PHE A 166 27.59 -0.73 14.49
N ALA A 167 28.85 -0.92 14.11
CA ALA A 167 29.69 0.16 13.60
C ALA A 167 29.13 0.77 12.30
N LEU A 168 28.59 -0.07 11.40
CA LEU A 168 27.92 0.39 10.18
C LEU A 168 26.65 1.19 10.47
N TRP A 169 25.84 0.75 11.44
CA TRP A 169 24.65 1.48 11.89
C TRP A 169 25.03 2.86 12.42
N GLN A 170 26.04 2.94 13.28
CA GLN A 170 26.50 4.20 13.83
C GLN A 170 27.08 5.13 12.76
N LEU A 171 27.88 4.59 11.84
CA LEU A 171 28.40 5.37 10.72
C LEU A 171 27.26 5.99 9.90
N ALA A 172 26.23 5.21 9.54
CA ALA A 172 25.08 5.72 8.80
C ALA A 172 24.34 6.81 9.58
N MET A 173 24.09 6.61 10.87
CA MET A 173 23.45 7.60 11.74
C MET A 173 24.24 8.91 11.81
N GLU A 174 25.55 8.85 12.01
CA GLU A 174 26.41 10.05 12.04
C GLU A 174 26.32 10.85 10.73
N GLN A 175 26.28 10.18 9.58
CA GLN A 175 26.16 10.85 8.28
C GLN A 175 24.79 11.52 8.12
N LEU A 176 23.72 10.89 8.58
CA LEU A 176 22.37 11.45 8.54
C LEU A 176 22.21 12.64 9.49
N LEU A 177 22.75 12.54 10.71
CA LEU A 177 22.71 13.64 11.69
C LEU A 177 23.44 14.89 11.18
N LYS A 178 24.60 14.73 10.53
CA LYS A 178 25.32 15.85 9.89
C LYS A 178 24.53 16.53 8.77
N LYS A 179 23.58 15.83 8.16
CA LYS A 179 22.64 16.36 7.16
C LYS A 179 21.38 16.97 7.78
N GLY A 180 21.26 17.00 9.11
CA GLY A 180 20.14 17.59 9.83
C GLY A 180 18.92 16.69 10.00
N PHE A 181 19.03 15.38 9.74
CA PHE A 181 17.95 14.43 10.04
C PHE A 181 17.76 14.29 11.54
N GLN A 182 16.50 14.14 11.98
CA GLN A 182 16.16 13.91 13.38
C GLN A 182 15.97 12.40 13.62
N PRO A 183 16.74 11.79 14.53
CA PRO A 183 16.65 10.37 14.79
C PRO A 183 15.41 10.04 15.62
N LEU A 184 14.69 8.98 15.24
CA LEU A 184 13.51 8.50 15.93
C LEU A 184 13.56 6.97 16.00
N ILE A 185 13.22 6.40 17.16
CA ILE A 185 12.95 4.96 17.29
C ILE A 185 11.44 4.80 17.29
N ALA A 186 10.90 4.24 16.21
CA ALA A 186 9.47 3.98 16.07
C ALA A 186 9.09 2.58 16.57
N PRO A 187 7.81 2.33 16.94
CA PRO A 187 7.33 0.98 17.24
C PRO A 187 7.53 0.03 16.06
N ALA A 188 8.01 -1.19 16.33
CA ALA A 188 8.20 -2.23 15.32
C ALA A 188 6.89 -2.90 14.87
N ILE A 189 5.82 -2.73 15.65
CA ILE A 189 4.48 -3.23 15.34
C ILE A 189 3.57 -2.04 15.07
N ALA A 190 2.96 -2.02 13.89
CA ALA A 190 2.01 -0.99 13.50
C ALA A 190 0.64 -1.58 13.18
N LYS A 191 -0.40 -0.76 13.37
CA LYS A 191 -1.79 -1.12 13.00
C LYS A 191 -1.97 -1.06 11.48
N GLU A 192 -2.96 -1.82 10.98
CA GLU A 192 -3.28 -1.96 9.55
C GLU A 192 -3.36 -0.62 8.80
N PHE A 193 -4.01 0.39 9.40
CA PHE A 193 -4.19 1.69 8.74
C PHE A 193 -2.87 2.37 8.36
N ASN A 194 -1.76 2.10 9.06
CA ASN A 194 -0.45 2.66 8.72
C ASN A 194 0.11 2.04 7.44
N PHE A 195 -0.13 0.74 7.23
CA PHE A 195 0.28 0.02 6.02
C PHE A 195 -0.59 0.42 4.81
N ILE A 196 -1.87 0.70 5.04
CA ILE A 196 -2.74 1.30 4.01
C ILE A 196 -2.22 2.70 3.65
N GLY A 197 -1.85 3.50 4.66
CA GLY A 197 -1.34 4.86 4.48
C GLY A 197 -0.05 4.94 3.66
N THR A 198 0.86 3.98 3.81
CA THR A 198 2.10 3.88 3.01
C THR A 198 1.90 3.19 1.66
N GLY A 199 0.71 2.64 1.40
CA GLY A 199 0.40 1.90 0.16
C GLY A 199 0.93 0.47 0.14
N TRP A 200 1.33 -0.10 1.29
CA TRP A 200 1.74 -1.50 1.38
C TRP A 200 0.55 -2.44 1.32
N LEU A 201 -0.52 -2.14 2.07
CA LEU A 201 -1.77 -2.89 2.00
C LEU A 201 -2.76 -2.21 1.05
N PRO A 202 -3.55 -2.99 0.28
CA PRO A 202 -3.76 -4.45 0.41
C PRO A 202 -2.79 -5.37 -0.37
N GLN A 203 -1.96 -4.85 -1.28
CA GLN A 203 -1.19 -5.67 -2.23
C GLN A 203 -0.12 -6.54 -1.56
N GLY A 204 0.61 -5.99 -0.58
CA GLY A 204 1.72 -6.65 0.11
C GLY A 204 1.30 -7.50 1.31
N LYS A 205 0.04 -7.95 1.38
CA LYS A 205 -0.51 -8.67 2.55
C LYS A 205 0.21 -9.99 2.83
N ASP A 206 0.66 -10.68 1.79
CA ASP A 206 1.38 -11.95 1.91
C ASP A 206 2.87 -11.77 2.26
N GLU A 207 3.36 -10.53 2.23
CA GLU A 207 4.76 -10.17 2.49
C GLU A 207 4.98 -9.56 3.89
N VAL A 208 3.94 -9.50 4.72
CA VAL A 208 3.99 -8.89 6.06
C VAL A 208 3.61 -9.90 7.15
N TYR A 209 4.38 -9.91 8.24
CA TYR A 209 4.05 -10.73 9.40
C TYR A 209 2.96 -10.09 10.25
N LYS A 210 1.82 -10.77 10.37
CA LYS A 210 0.78 -10.40 11.33
C LYS A 210 1.16 -10.82 12.74
N VAL A 211 1.00 -9.92 13.70
CA VAL A 211 1.31 -10.13 15.12
C VAL A 211 0.06 -9.85 15.96
N GLY A 212 -0.49 -10.89 16.60
CA GLY A 212 -1.74 -10.79 17.35
C GLY A 212 -2.96 -10.54 16.47
N GLU A 213 -3.98 -9.88 17.02
CA GLU A 213 -5.25 -9.66 16.32
C GLU A 213 -5.15 -8.51 15.30
N ASP A 214 -4.48 -7.40 15.64
CA ASP A 214 -4.52 -6.14 14.89
C ASP A 214 -3.15 -5.55 14.53
N GLY A 215 -2.06 -6.26 14.87
CA GLY A 215 -0.69 -5.79 14.67
C GLY A 215 -0.03 -6.41 13.45
N PHE A 216 0.87 -5.65 12.83
CA PHE A 216 1.74 -6.12 11.75
C PHE A 216 3.17 -5.66 12.02
N LEU A 217 4.14 -6.54 11.80
CA LEU A 217 5.57 -6.22 11.91
C LEU A 217 5.99 -5.35 10.72
N ILE A 218 6.62 -4.22 10.97
CA ILE A 218 7.09 -3.33 9.90
C ILE A 218 8.34 -3.92 9.21
N GLY A 219 8.33 -3.96 7.88
CA GLY A 219 9.45 -4.46 7.07
C GLY A 219 10.53 -3.41 6.76
N TYR A 220 10.22 -2.13 6.97
CA TYR A 220 11.12 -1.00 6.79
C TYR A 220 10.72 0.11 7.77
N HIS A 221 11.69 0.79 8.37
CA HIS A 221 11.43 2.03 9.11
C HIS A 221 11.42 3.18 8.10
N PRO A 222 10.27 3.81 7.82
CA PRO A 222 10.21 5.00 6.98
C PRO A 222 10.98 6.18 7.59
#